data_AF-A0A822IIN8-F1
#
_entry.id   AF-A0A822IIN8-F1
#
_cell.length_a   1.000
_cell.length_b   1.000
_cell.length_c   1.000
_cell.angle_alpha   90.00
_cell.angle_beta   90.00
_cell.angle_gamma   90.00
#
_symmetry.space_group_name_H-M   'P 1'
#
loop_
_entity.id
_entity.type
_entity.pdbx_description
1 polymer ?
#
loop_
_entity_poly.entity_id
_entity_poly.type
_entity_poly.pdbx_seq_one_letter_code
_entity_poly.pdbx_strand_id
1 'polypeptide(L)'
;MYIFSWENVPGKDDGKLIEYLEQKYGVDWVRAAKIEKIGNDEIKIFTEKNFLSLILNNQKTNVILKINNVRTDDFSVKIENGNVNIYKDTRQVTRKEVKLESGYPYAVLGGLVIAGLLIVVFLGYSGVQSAGIFSPREAFFVIGASIIILTAASIYLLFTLRNTISVLKIHEEELQSTRDAAQERRIASLEGTLSGTAPSLGPRVGALEPQLATLESRVTALERGRPSH
;
A
#
# COMPACT_ATOMS: atom_id res chain seq x y z
N MET A 1 -4.31 22.28 -7.49
CA MET A 1 -4.02 23.12 -6.31
C MET A 1 -2.52 23.38 -6.24
N TYR A 2 -2.06 24.62 -6.02
CA TYR A 2 -0.63 24.92 -5.87
C TYR A 2 -0.07 24.24 -4.62
N ILE A 3 1.15 23.69 -4.69
CA ILE A 3 1.85 23.10 -3.55
C ILE A 3 3.06 23.97 -3.18
N PHE A 4 4.06 24.04 -4.06
CA PHE A 4 5.32 24.75 -3.82
C PHE A 4 6.02 25.11 -5.14
N SER A 5 7.01 25.99 -5.07
CA SER A 5 7.90 26.33 -6.19
C SER A 5 9.21 25.54 -6.09
N TRP A 6 9.59 24.89 -7.19
CA TRP A 6 10.78 24.04 -7.29
C TRP A 6 12.09 24.82 -7.07
N GLU A 7 12.11 26.10 -7.42
CA GLU A 7 13.29 26.96 -7.24
C GLU A 7 13.40 27.51 -5.81
N ASN A 8 12.30 27.48 -5.05
CA ASN A 8 12.26 27.94 -3.67
C ASN A 8 12.51 26.83 -2.65
N VAL A 9 12.89 25.63 -3.11
CA VAL A 9 13.23 24.46 -2.28
C VAL A 9 14.61 23.94 -2.69
N PRO A 10 15.57 23.80 -1.74
CA PRO A 10 15.48 24.19 -0.34
C PRO A 10 15.40 25.72 -0.16
N GLY A 11 14.69 26.19 0.85
CA GLY A 11 14.55 27.60 1.19
C GLY A 11 13.12 28.04 1.53
N LYS A 12 12.61 29.03 0.79
CA LYS A 12 11.39 29.78 1.16
C LYS A 12 10.12 28.92 1.20
N ASP A 13 10.04 27.87 0.38
CA ASP A 13 8.85 27.02 0.27
C ASP A 13 8.99 25.68 1.02
N ASP A 14 10.06 25.49 1.81
CA ASP A 14 10.28 24.26 2.60
C ASP A 14 9.11 23.92 3.51
N GLY A 15 8.60 24.92 4.22
CA GLY A 15 7.45 24.75 5.12
C GLY A 15 6.19 24.27 4.38
N LYS A 16 5.95 24.74 3.16
CA LYS A 16 4.79 24.32 2.35
C LYS A 16 4.94 22.87 1.87
N LEU A 17 6.15 22.49 1.48
CA LEU A 17 6.45 21.12 1.08
C LEU A 17 6.30 20.16 2.26
N ILE A 18 6.86 20.51 3.43
CA ILE A 18 6.74 19.73 4.67
C ILE A 18 5.28 19.57 5.07
N GLU A 19 4.51 20.66 5.13
CA GLU A 19 3.10 20.64 5.52
C GLU A 19 2.27 19.76 4.57
N TYR A 20 2.50 19.87 3.26
CA TYR A 20 1.80 19.05 2.28
C TYR A 20 2.14 17.55 2.44
N LEU A 21 3.41 17.22 2.66
CA LEU A 21 3.85 15.84 2.81
C LEU A 21 3.27 15.20 4.08
N GLU A 22 3.24 15.93 5.18
CA GLU A 22 2.63 15.50 6.44
C GLU A 22 1.12 15.30 6.30
N GLN A 23 0.39 16.31 5.83
CA GLN A 23 -1.07 16.25 5.75
C GLN A 23 -1.56 15.20 4.74
N LYS A 24 -0.86 15.04 3.61
CA LYS A 24 -1.33 14.18 2.53
C LYS A 24 -0.88 12.73 2.67
N TYR A 25 0.32 12.50 3.19
CA TYR A 25 0.93 11.16 3.25
C TYR A 25 1.20 10.68 4.68
N GLY A 26 0.93 11.47 5.71
CA GLY A 26 1.15 11.09 7.12
C GLY A 26 2.64 10.91 7.47
N VAL A 27 3.51 11.66 6.79
CA VAL A 27 4.97 11.48 6.90
C VAL A 27 5.55 12.50 7.88
N ASP A 28 5.29 12.32 9.17
CA ASP A 28 5.60 13.32 10.20
C ASP A 28 7.11 13.60 10.36
N TRP A 29 7.94 12.61 10.03
CA TRP A 29 9.39 12.72 10.16
C TRP A 29 10.01 13.78 9.22
N VAL A 30 9.29 14.24 8.19
CA VAL A 30 9.78 15.29 7.27
C VAL A 30 10.02 16.63 7.96
N ARG A 31 9.40 16.88 9.12
CA ARG A 31 9.65 18.10 9.93
C ARG A 31 11.07 18.20 10.48
N ALA A 32 11.67 17.06 10.80
CA ALA A 32 13.03 16.97 11.33
C ALA A 32 14.04 16.55 10.25
N ALA A 33 13.58 16.34 9.01
CA ALA A 33 14.41 15.89 7.92
C ALA A 33 15.24 17.02 7.32
N LYS A 34 16.40 16.66 6.78
CA LYS A 34 17.19 17.57 5.94
C LYS A 34 16.62 17.57 4.54
N ILE A 35 16.50 18.76 3.95
CA ILE A 35 16.08 18.95 2.56
C ILE A 35 17.31 19.38 1.76
N GLU A 36 17.65 18.62 0.74
CA GLU A 36 18.76 18.88 -0.15
C GLU A 36 18.31 18.78 -1.60
N LYS A 37 18.85 19.65 -2.46
CA LYS A 37 18.63 19.58 -3.90
C LYS A 37 19.89 18.99 -4.55
N ILE A 38 19.71 17.92 -5.31
CA ILE A 38 20.78 17.21 -6.01
C ILE A 38 20.68 17.57 -7.49
N GLY A 39 21.63 18.40 -7.94
CA GLY A 39 21.58 18.98 -9.27
C GLY A 39 20.37 19.89 -9.44
N ASN A 40 19.70 19.79 -10.58
CA ASN A 40 18.52 20.62 -10.90
C ASN A 40 17.20 19.83 -10.84
N ASP A 41 17.28 18.50 -10.83
CA ASP A 41 16.15 17.64 -11.16
C ASP A 41 15.69 16.77 -9.98
N GLU A 42 16.43 16.75 -8.86
CA GLU A 42 16.06 15.96 -7.69
C GLU A 42 16.10 16.80 -6.41
N ILE A 43 15.05 16.67 -5.59
CA ILE A 43 15.02 17.13 -4.20
C ILE A 43 14.92 15.90 -3.31
N LYS A 44 15.87 15.75 -2.39
CA LYS A 44 15.87 14.69 -1.37
C LYS A 44 15.52 15.26 -0.01
N ILE A 45 14.67 14.53 0.69
CA ILE A 45 14.27 14.80 2.07
C ILE A 45 14.59 13.54 2.85
N PHE A 46 15.51 13.64 3.81
CA PHE A 46 15.99 12.45 4.50
C PHE A 46 16.34 12.70 5.97
N THR A 47 16.25 11.63 6.72
CA THR A 47 16.80 11.46 8.07
C THR A 47 17.79 10.30 8.03
N GLU A 48 18.31 9.88 9.18
CA GLU A 48 19.19 8.71 9.27
C GLU A 48 18.50 7.41 8.84
N LYS A 49 17.17 7.32 8.99
CA LYS A 49 16.40 6.08 8.80
C LYS A 49 15.44 6.13 7.62
N ASN A 50 14.92 7.31 7.29
CA ASN A 50 13.89 7.47 6.27
C ASN A 50 14.37 8.42 5.18
N PHE A 51 13.93 8.18 3.94
CA PHE A 51 14.23 9.05 2.82
C PHE A 51 13.06 9.14 1.85
N LEU A 52 12.97 10.30 1.23
CA LEU A 52 11.96 10.66 0.24
C LEU A 52 12.66 11.45 -0.85
N SER A 53 12.32 11.19 -2.11
CA SER A 53 12.81 11.97 -3.23
C SER A 53 11.67 12.48 -4.11
N LEU A 54 11.82 13.72 -4.55
CA LEU A 54 11.02 14.32 -5.61
C LEU A 54 11.92 14.43 -6.83
N ILE A 55 11.49 13.86 -7.95
CA ILE A 55 12.28 13.80 -9.18
C ILE A 55 11.49 14.52 -10.27
N LEU A 56 12.03 15.64 -10.74
CA LEU A 56 11.54 16.40 -11.87
C LEU A 56 11.92 15.68 -13.17
N ASN A 57 10.95 15.46 -14.04
CA ASN A 57 11.21 14.91 -15.36
C ASN A 57 12.00 15.91 -16.22
N ASN A 58 12.87 15.41 -17.11
CA ASN A 58 13.69 16.20 -18.03
C ASN A 58 12.87 17.18 -18.88
N GLN A 59 11.61 16.84 -19.20
CA GLN A 59 10.69 17.69 -19.94
C GLN A 59 10.01 18.77 -19.08
N LYS A 60 10.28 18.81 -17.77
CA LYS A 60 9.65 19.69 -16.76
C LYS A 60 8.12 19.66 -16.80
N THR A 61 7.54 18.49 -17.07
CA THR A 61 6.08 18.29 -17.17
C THR A 61 5.47 17.75 -15.89
N ASN A 62 6.20 16.88 -15.18
CA ASN A 62 5.76 16.25 -13.96
C ASN A 62 6.91 16.06 -12.96
N VAL A 63 6.55 15.97 -11.68
CA VAL A 63 7.44 15.57 -10.59
C VAL A 63 6.95 14.26 -10.01
N ILE A 64 7.84 13.28 -9.87
CA ILE A 64 7.54 11.97 -9.29
C ILE A 64 7.94 11.99 -7.82
N LEU A 65 7.03 11.61 -6.94
CA LEU A 65 7.30 11.38 -5.53
C LEU A 65 7.68 9.92 -5.28
N LYS A 66 8.79 9.70 -4.60
CA LYS A 66 9.20 8.39 -4.07
C LYS A 66 9.39 8.46 -2.56
N ILE A 67 8.73 7.57 -1.82
CA ILE A 67 8.92 7.39 -0.38
C ILE A 67 9.58 6.03 -0.18
N ASN A 68 10.71 5.96 0.53
CA ASN A 68 11.47 4.72 0.73
C ASN A 68 11.75 3.96 -0.59
N ASN A 69 12.08 4.70 -1.64
CA ASN A 69 12.36 4.21 -3.00
C ASN A 69 11.14 3.65 -3.78
N VAL A 70 9.93 3.75 -3.24
CA VAL A 70 8.69 3.32 -3.90
C VAL A 70 7.96 4.52 -4.50
N ARG A 71 7.59 4.44 -5.79
CA ARG A 71 6.80 5.48 -6.48
C ARG A 71 5.44 5.62 -5.78
N THR A 72 5.16 6.81 -5.26
CA THR A 72 3.99 7.07 -4.43
C THR A 72 2.97 7.97 -5.12
N ASP A 73 3.39 9.06 -5.78
CA ASP A 73 2.48 9.98 -6.47
C ASP A 73 3.19 10.76 -7.60
N ASP A 74 2.39 11.45 -8.41
CA ASP A 74 2.82 12.33 -9.49
C ASP A 74 2.21 13.73 -9.35
N PHE A 75 3.04 14.76 -9.46
CA PHE A 75 2.62 16.15 -9.43
C PHE A 75 2.75 16.79 -10.81
N SER A 76 1.82 17.68 -11.14
CA SER A 76 1.88 18.47 -12.37
C SER A 76 2.78 19.67 -12.20
N VAL A 77 3.57 19.97 -13.23
CA VAL A 77 4.43 21.14 -13.27
C VAL A 77 3.80 22.20 -14.16
N LYS A 78 3.86 23.47 -13.73
CA LYS A 78 3.56 24.61 -14.59
C LYS A 78 4.68 25.63 -14.47
N ILE A 79 5.08 26.19 -15.61
CA ILE A 79 6.07 27.27 -15.66
C ILE A 79 5.30 28.59 -15.69
N GLU A 80 5.43 29.38 -14.64
CA GLU A 80 4.79 30.68 -14.50
C GLU A 80 5.86 31.72 -14.19
N ASN A 81 5.94 32.79 -15.00
CA ASN A 81 6.96 33.83 -14.88
C ASN A 81 8.41 33.30 -14.84
N GLY A 82 8.68 32.22 -15.59
CA GLY A 82 10.00 31.56 -15.62
C GLY A 82 10.30 30.64 -14.44
N ASN A 83 9.43 30.57 -13.43
CA ASN A 83 9.59 29.71 -12.27
C ASN A 83 8.81 28.40 -12.45
N VAL A 84 9.42 27.30 -12.00
CA VAL A 84 8.83 25.97 -12.03
C VAL A 84 7.98 25.77 -10.78
N ASN A 85 6.66 25.81 -10.94
CA ASN A 85 5.70 25.67 -9.86
C ASN A 85 5.02 24.29 -9.89
N ILE A 86 4.87 23.68 -8.72
CA ILE A 86 4.33 22.33 -8.56
C ILE A 86 2.88 22.42 -8.09
N TYR A 87 2.01 21.71 -8.79
CA TYR A 87 0.58 21.64 -8.51
C TYR A 87 0.16 20.20 -8.30
N LYS A 88 -0.71 20.00 -7.31
CA LYS A 88 -1.55 18.82 -7.23
C LYS A 88 -2.58 18.90 -8.33
N ASP A 89 -2.69 17.87 -9.16
CA ASP A 89 -3.80 17.81 -10.10
C ASP A 89 -5.10 17.64 -9.30
N THR A 90 -6.01 18.62 -9.43
CA THR A 90 -7.35 18.54 -8.81
C THR A 90 -8.40 18.04 -9.79
N ARG A 91 -8.01 17.66 -11.02
CA ARG A 91 -8.94 17.21 -12.06
C ARG A 91 -8.68 15.76 -12.42
N GLN A 92 -9.66 14.92 -12.15
CA GLN A 92 -9.86 13.73 -12.96
C GLN A 92 -9.83 14.13 -14.43
N VAL A 93 -8.93 13.52 -15.20
CA VAL A 93 -8.97 13.44 -16.67
C VAL A 93 -9.39 14.76 -17.33
N THR A 94 -8.52 15.75 -17.37
CA THR A 94 -8.50 16.62 -18.55
C THR A 94 -7.27 16.26 -19.35
N ARG A 95 -7.47 15.26 -20.21
CA ARG A 95 -6.63 14.92 -21.36
C ARG A 95 -6.27 16.21 -22.10
N LYS A 96 -5.21 16.88 -21.69
CA LYS A 96 -4.33 17.51 -22.67
C LYS A 96 -3.68 16.36 -23.38
N GLU A 97 -3.74 16.39 -24.70
CA GLU A 97 -3.18 15.40 -25.60
C GLU A 97 -1.71 15.17 -25.29
N VAL A 98 -1.42 14.31 -24.32
CA VAL A 98 -0.33 13.38 -24.53
C VAL A 98 -0.80 12.59 -25.73
N LYS A 99 -0.05 12.65 -26.83
CA LYS A 99 0.07 11.52 -27.75
C LYS A 99 0.59 10.34 -26.92
N LEU A 100 -0.26 9.82 -26.06
CA LEU A 100 -0.22 8.45 -25.64
C LEU A 100 -0.67 7.75 -26.91
N GLU A 101 0.30 7.25 -27.67
CA GLU A 101 0.09 5.95 -28.28
C GLU A 101 -0.45 5.06 -27.17
N SER A 102 -1.77 4.97 -27.08
CA SER A 102 -2.49 3.93 -26.36
C SER A 102 -2.30 2.64 -27.15
N GLY A 103 -1.05 2.21 -27.28
CA GLY A 103 -0.67 0.92 -27.79
C GLY A 103 -0.33 0.08 -26.58
N TYR A 104 -1.34 -0.50 -25.95
CA TYR A 104 -1.28 -1.52 -24.92
C TYR A 104 0.11 -2.17 -24.74
N PRO A 105 1.02 -1.65 -23.90
CA PRO A 105 2.39 -2.18 -23.86
C PRO A 105 2.40 -3.67 -23.47
N TYR A 106 1.43 -4.08 -22.63
CA TYR A 106 1.23 -5.48 -22.26
C TYR A 106 0.43 -6.32 -23.27
N ALA A 107 -0.46 -5.72 -24.08
CA ALA A 107 -1.11 -6.48 -25.15
C ALA A 107 -0.21 -6.58 -26.39
N VAL A 108 0.70 -5.64 -26.60
CA VAL A 108 1.78 -5.72 -27.59
C VAL A 108 2.83 -6.72 -27.11
N LEU A 109 3.32 -6.64 -25.87
CA LEU A 109 4.22 -7.66 -25.31
C LEU A 109 3.57 -9.04 -25.25
N GLY A 110 2.32 -9.13 -24.78
CA GLY A 110 1.55 -10.38 -24.76
C GLY A 110 1.26 -10.89 -26.17
N GLY A 111 0.93 -10.01 -27.11
CA GLY A 111 0.73 -10.32 -28.53
C GLY A 111 2.00 -10.80 -29.20
N LEU A 112 3.17 -10.23 -28.88
CA LEU A 112 4.47 -10.67 -29.38
C LEU A 112 4.84 -12.05 -28.83
N VAL A 113 4.55 -12.33 -27.55
CA VAL A 113 4.77 -13.66 -26.95
C VAL A 113 3.84 -14.70 -27.60
N ILE A 114 2.55 -14.38 -27.78
CA ILE A 114 1.58 -15.28 -28.42
C ILE A 114 1.93 -15.49 -29.90
N ALA A 115 2.30 -14.44 -30.63
CA ALA A 115 2.75 -14.55 -32.01
C ALA A 115 4.02 -15.39 -32.14
N GLY A 116 5.00 -15.22 -31.24
CA GLY A 116 6.19 -16.05 -31.18
C GLY A 116 5.86 -17.52 -30.92
N LEU A 117 4.93 -17.81 -30.01
CA LEU A 117 4.50 -19.17 -29.70
C LEU A 117 3.72 -19.79 -30.86
N LEU A 118 2.87 -19.02 -31.55
CA LEU A 118 2.18 -19.46 -32.77
C LEU A 118 3.15 -19.74 -33.93
N ILE A 119 4.20 -18.94 -34.10
CA ILE A 119 5.24 -19.19 -35.10
C ILE A 119 6.00 -20.49 -34.78
N VAL A 120 6.35 -20.73 -33.52
CA VAL A 120 7.03 -21.98 -33.10
C VAL A 120 6.12 -23.19 -33.31
N VAL A 121 4.84 -23.11 -32.95
CA VAL A 121 3.86 -24.18 -33.19
C VAL A 121 3.63 -24.38 -34.68
N PHE A 122 3.52 -23.31 -35.47
CA PHE A 122 3.34 -23.38 -36.92
C PHE A 122 4.57 -23.96 -37.62
N LEU A 123 5.80 -23.62 -37.20
CA LEU A 123 7.03 -24.21 -37.74
C LEU A 123 7.21 -25.67 -37.31
N GLY A 124 6.81 -26.02 -36.08
CA GLY A 124 6.78 -27.40 -35.60
C GLY A 124 5.75 -28.26 -36.34
N TYR A 125 4.56 -27.71 -36.60
CA TYR A 125 3.46 -28.38 -37.28
C TYR A 125 3.64 -28.45 -38.80
N SER A 126 4.12 -27.38 -39.43
CA SER A 126 4.25 -27.25 -40.90
C SER A 126 5.50 -27.91 -41.47
N GLY A 127 6.35 -28.48 -40.63
CA GLY A 127 7.37 -29.41 -41.09
C GLY A 127 8.79 -28.90 -40.89
N VAL A 128 9.37 -29.34 -39.77
CA VAL A 128 10.81 -29.55 -39.61
C VAL A 128 11.35 -30.61 -40.61
N GLN A 129 10.51 -31.20 -41.48
CA GLN A 129 10.94 -32.19 -42.48
C GLN A 129 10.90 -31.73 -43.95
N SER A 130 10.27 -30.61 -44.32
CA SER A 130 10.01 -30.31 -45.76
C SER A 130 10.75 -29.10 -46.36
N ALA A 131 11.30 -28.19 -45.56
CA ALA A 131 11.83 -26.92 -46.08
C ALA A 131 13.37 -26.83 -46.20
N GLY A 132 14.14 -27.69 -45.52
CA GLY A 132 15.61 -27.66 -45.59
C GLY A 132 16.28 -26.39 -45.04
N ILE A 133 15.54 -25.53 -44.32
CA ILE A 133 15.99 -24.20 -43.88
C ILE A 133 16.83 -24.26 -42.59
N PHE A 134 16.64 -25.28 -41.76
CA PHE A 134 17.40 -25.45 -40.52
C PHE A 134 17.94 -26.87 -40.39
N SER A 135 19.21 -27.00 -40.05
CA SER A 135 19.78 -28.31 -39.67
C SER A 135 19.14 -28.80 -38.36
N PRO A 136 19.02 -30.13 -38.12
CA PRO A 136 18.47 -30.65 -36.87
C PRO A 136 19.11 -30.02 -35.62
N ARG A 137 20.41 -29.72 -35.69
CA ARG A 137 21.18 -29.03 -34.65
C ARG A 137 20.65 -27.62 -34.34
N GLU A 138 20.30 -26.84 -35.36
CA GLU A 138 19.82 -25.46 -35.22
C GLU A 138 18.41 -25.40 -34.64
N ALA A 139 17.55 -26.36 -35.00
CA ALA A 139 16.22 -26.50 -34.41
C ALA A 139 16.28 -26.73 -32.89
N PHE A 140 17.22 -27.56 -32.41
CA PHE A 140 17.43 -27.75 -30.98
C PHE A 140 17.90 -26.47 -30.27
N PHE A 141 18.75 -25.66 -30.91
CA PHE A 141 19.19 -24.38 -30.34
C PHE A 141 18.04 -23.38 -30.21
N VAL A 142 17.16 -23.27 -31.20
CA VAL A 142 16.02 -22.35 -31.18
C VAL A 142 15.00 -22.75 -30.10
N ILE A 143 14.71 -24.05 -29.99
CA ILE A 143 13.83 -24.58 -28.93
C ILE A 143 14.45 -24.33 -27.56
N GLY A 144 15.75 -24.62 -27.39
CA GLY A 144 16.47 -24.38 -26.15
C GLY A 144 16.47 -22.90 -25.74
N ALA A 145 16.76 -21.99 -26.67
CA ALA A 145 16.74 -20.55 -26.41
C ALA A 145 15.35 -20.05 -25.99
N SER A 146 14.29 -20.57 -26.61
CA SER A 146 12.91 -20.22 -26.25
C SER A 146 12.54 -20.64 -24.83
N ILE A 147 12.96 -21.84 -24.42
CA ILE A 147 12.76 -22.33 -23.04
C ILE A 147 13.53 -21.47 -22.03
N ILE A 148 14.75 -21.05 -22.36
CA ILE A 148 15.56 -20.18 -21.49
C ILE A 148 14.91 -18.80 -21.33
N ILE A 149 14.37 -18.22 -22.41
CA ILE A 149 13.68 -16.93 -22.35
C ILE A 149 12.39 -17.05 -21.52
N LEU A 150 11.62 -18.12 -21.70
CA LEU A 150 10.39 -18.36 -20.93
C LEU A 150 10.68 -18.59 -19.45
N THR A 151 11.73 -19.35 -19.13
CA THR A 151 12.14 -19.58 -17.72
C THR A 151 12.65 -18.29 -17.07
N ALA A 152 13.43 -17.47 -17.77
CA ALA A 152 13.87 -16.17 -17.28
C ALA A 152 12.68 -15.22 -17.00
N ALA A 153 11.70 -15.18 -17.92
CA ALA A 153 10.48 -14.39 -17.73
C ALA A 153 9.64 -14.88 -16.53
N SER A 154 9.52 -16.20 -16.35
CA SER A 154 8.81 -16.81 -15.21
C SER A 154 9.50 -16.50 -13.87
N ILE A 155 10.83 -16.58 -13.83
CA ILE A 155 11.64 -16.23 -12.65
C ILE A 155 11.50 -14.73 -12.33
N TYR A 156 11.49 -13.87 -13.34
CA TYR A 156 11.29 -12.43 -13.16
C TYR A 156 9.92 -12.14 -12.51
N LEU A 157 8.85 -12.80 -12.99
CA LEU A 157 7.51 -12.66 -12.43
C LEU A 157 7.48 -13.11 -10.95
N LEU A 158 8.09 -14.26 -10.64
CA LEU A 158 8.19 -14.76 -9.27
C LEU A 158 8.96 -13.80 -8.35
N PHE A 159 10.03 -13.18 -8.83
CA PHE A 159 10.81 -12.22 -8.06
C PHE A 159 9.98 -10.97 -7.73
N THR A 160 9.24 -10.43 -8.70
CA THR A 160 8.36 -9.28 -8.47
C THR A 160 7.26 -9.60 -7.46
N LEU A 161 6.63 -10.78 -7.57
CA LEU A 161 5.59 -11.23 -6.64
C LEU A 161 6.14 -11.38 -5.21
N ARG A 162 7.34 -11.98 -5.05
CA ARG A 162 7.98 -12.14 -3.75
C ARG A 162 8.27 -10.79 -3.08
N ASN A 163 8.71 -9.81 -3.85
CA ASN A 163 8.99 -8.46 -3.33
C ASN A 163 7.70 -7.75 -2.88
N THR A 164 6.57 -7.97 -3.58
CA THR A 164 5.27 -7.44 -3.15
C THR A 164 4.76 -8.14 -1.88
N ILE A 165 4.92 -9.46 -1.77
CA ILE A 165 4.51 -10.23 -0.58
C ILE A 165 5.33 -9.83 0.66
N SER A 166 6.63 -9.54 0.52
CA SER A 166 7.45 -9.11 1.66
C SER A 166 6.98 -7.77 2.23
N VAL A 167 6.53 -6.84 1.37
CA VAL A 167 5.97 -5.55 1.80
C VAL A 167 4.61 -5.74 2.49
N LEU A 168 3.76 -6.62 1.95
CA LEU A 168 2.46 -6.96 2.55
C LEU A 168 2.62 -7.57 3.94
N LYS A 169 3.60 -8.46 4.13
CA LYS A 169 3.83 -9.14 5.41
C LYS A 169 4.26 -8.17 6.52
N ILE A 170 5.11 -7.20 6.20
CA ILE A 170 5.53 -6.17 7.18
C ILE A 170 4.33 -5.35 7.65
N HIS A 171 3.42 -4.99 6.73
CA HIS A 171 2.23 -4.23 7.07
C HIS A 171 1.20 -5.04 7.89
N GLU A 172 1.08 -6.34 7.62
CA GLU A 172 0.23 -7.25 8.39
C GLU A 172 0.72 -7.41 9.85
N GLU A 173 2.03 -7.55 10.06
CA GLU A 173 2.62 -7.65 11.40
C GLU A 173 2.46 -6.34 12.21
N GLU A 174 2.58 -5.18 11.57
CA GLU A 174 2.35 -3.88 12.20
C GLU A 174 0.88 -3.70 12.63
N LEU A 175 -0.07 -4.15 11.80
CA LEU A 175 -1.50 -4.18 12.09
C LEU A 175 -1.87 -5.14 13.23
N GLN A 176 -1.19 -6.29 13.34
CA GLN A 176 -1.39 -7.22 14.45
C GLN A 176 -0.89 -6.64 15.78
N SER A 177 0.32 -6.07 15.80
CA SER A 177 0.89 -5.42 16.98
C SER A 177 0.01 -4.28 17.51
N THR A 178 -0.50 -3.42 16.61
CA THR A 178 -1.41 -2.34 16.99
C THR A 178 -2.76 -2.84 17.50
N ARG A 179 -3.29 -3.92 16.94
CA ARG A 179 -4.53 -4.56 17.42
C ARG A 179 -4.35 -5.12 18.83
N ASP A 180 -3.26 -5.84 19.07
CA ASP A 180 -2.99 -6.50 20.35
C ASP A 180 -2.78 -5.46 21.46
N ALA A 181 -1.99 -4.41 21.19
CA ALA A 181 -1.80 -3.29 22.11
C ALA A 181 -3.13 -2.54 22.41
N ALA A 182 -4.02 -2.40 21.42
CA ALA A 182 -5.33 -1.80 21.63
C ALA A 182 -6.27 -2.70 22.45
N GLN A 183 -6.18 -4.03 22.29
CA GLN A 183 -6.92 -4.98 23.12
C GLN A 183 -6.42 -4.98 24.56
N GLU A 184 -5.11 -4.97 24.78
CA GLU A 184 -4.52 -4.91 26.12
C GLU A 184 -4.95 -3.65 26.86
N ARG A 185 -4.94 -2.48 26.21
CA ARG A 185 -5.47 -1.23 26.78
C ARG A 185 -6.95 -1.31 27.16
N ARG A 186 -7.76 -2.01 26.35
CA ARG A 186 -9.17 -2.24 26.64
C ARG A 186 -9.37 -3.18 27.83
N ILE A 187 -8.55 -4.22 27.95
CA ILE A 187 -8.60 -5.13 29.11
C ILE A 187 -8.16 -4.40 30.38
N ALA A 188 -7.07 -3.65 30.32
CA ALA A 188 -6.57 -2.85 31.45
C ALA A 188 -7.58 -1.78 31.91
N SER A 189 -8.30 -1.13 31.00
CA SER A 189 -9.35 -0.17 31.38
C SER A 189 -10.57 -0.86 32.01
N LEU A 190 -10.94 -2.04 31.51
CA LEU A 190 -12.02 -2.86 32.08
C LEU A 190 -11.66 -3.36 33.49
N GLU A 191 -10.43 -3.84 33.69
CA GLU A 191 -9.90 -4.23 34.99
C GLU A 191 -9.85 -3.04 35.95
N GLY A 192 -9.39 -1.87 35.50
CA GLY A 192 -9.43 -0.65 36.28
C GLY A 192 -10.85 -0.26 36.73
N THR A 193 -11.85 -0.38 35.84
CA THR A 193 -13.25 -0.16 36.19
C THR A 193 -13.84 -1.23 37.10
N LEU A 194 -13.47 -2.50 36.93
CA LEU A 194 -13.92 -3.60 37.78
C LEU A 194 -13.32 -3.51 39.18
N SER A 195 -12.04 -3.17 39.29
CA SER A 195 -11.35 -2.97 40.57
C SER A 195 -11.91 -1.75 41.34
N GLY A 196 -12.35 -0.71 40.63
CA GLY A 196 -13.09 0.42 41.20
C GLY A 196 -14.55 0.09 41.58
N THR A 197 -15.17 -0.93 40.98
CA THR A 197 -16.56 -1.32 41.23
C THR A 197 -16.69 -2.40 42.31
N ALA A 198 -15.64 -3.21 42.52
CA ALA A 198 -15.60 -4.29 43.51
C ALA A 198 -15.96 -3.87 44.96
N PRO A 199 -15.59 -2.68 45.48
CA PRO A 199 -16.00 -2.27 46.83
C PRO A 199 -17.51 -2.01 46.98
N SER A 200 -18.23 -1.82 45.86
CA SER A 200 -19.66 -1.45 45.87
C SER A 200 -20.63 -2.63 45.71
N LEU A 201 -20.14 -3.81 45.30
CA LEU A 201 -20.97 -4.99 45.06
C LEU A 201 -21.17 -5.84 46.32
N GLY A 202 -20.18 -5.89 47.22
CA GLY A 202 -20.29 -6.62 48.50
C GLY A 202 -21.50 -6.19 49.35
N PRO A 203 -21.72 -4.87 49.58
CA PRO A 203 -22.89 -4.38 50.32
C PRO A 203 -24.23 -4.63 49.60
N ARG A 204 -24.23 -4.63 48.26
CA ARG A 204 -25.45 -4.87 47.46
C ARG A 204 -25.86 -6.35 47.43
N VAL A 205 -24.89 -7.26 47.36
CA VAL A 205 -25.14 -8.71 47.39
C VAL A 205 -25.60 -9.13 48.80
N GLY A 206 -24.97 -8.61 49.86
CA GLY A 206 -25.43 -8.85 51.24
C GLY A 206 -26.81 -8.29 51.57
N ALA A 207 -27.28 -7.25 50.86
CA ALA A 207 -28.63 -6.70 51.01
C ALA A 207 -29.72 -7.49 50.26
N LEU A 208 -29.34 -8.36 49.32
CA LEU A 208 -30.25 -9.21 48.54
C LEU A 208 -30.52 -10.56 49.22
N GLU A 209 -29.58 -11.07 50.03
CA GLU A 209 -29.72 -12.31 50.81
C GLU A 209 -30.94 -12.35 51.74
N PRO A 210 -31.22 -11.32 52.57
CA PRO A 210 -32.42 -11.32 53.41
C PRO A 210 -33.71 -11.18 52.59
N GLN A 211 -33.66 -10.56 51.41
CA GLN A 211 -34.82 -10.44 50.53
C GLN A 211 -35.17 -11.78 49.87
N LEU A 212 -34.16 -12.56 49.48
CA LEU A 212 -34.36 -13.90 48.92
C LEU A 212 -34.95 -14.85 49.97
N ALA A 213 -34.44 -14.84 51.20
CA ALA A 213 -34.99 -15.63 52.31
C ALA A 213 -36.46 -15.24 52.64
N THR A 214 -36.78 -13.95 52.54
CA THR A 214 -38.16 -13.46 52.72
C THR A 214 -39.08 -13.90 51.58
N LEU A 215 -38.56 -13.97 50.35
CA LEU A 215 -39.33 -14.40 49.18
C LEU A 215 -39.60 -15.91 49.23
N GLU A 216 -38.61 -16.72 49.60
CA GLU A 216 -38.76 -18.17 49.77
C GLU A 216 -39.77 -18.52 50.86
N SER A 217 -39.79 -17.80 51.98
CA SER A 217 -40.79 -18.03 53.02
C SER A 217 -42.22 -17.70 52.54
N ARG A 218 -42.37 -16.63 51.74
CA ARG A 218 -43.66 -16.24 51.15
C ARG A 218 -44.13 -17.24 50.09
N VAL A 219 -43.24 -17.78 49.28
CA VAL A 219 -43.56 -18.83 48.29
C VAL A 219 -43.99 -20.10 49.00
N THR A 220 -43.27 -20.52 50.05
CA THR A 220 -43.61 -21.72 50.84
C THR A 220 -44.97 -21.57 51.55
N ALA A 221 -45.30 -20.38 52.02
CA ALA A 221 -46.60 -20.09 52.63
C ALA A 221 -47.76 -20.10 51.62
N LEU A 222 -47.53 -19.59 50.40
CA LEU A 222 -48.49 -19.64 49.30
C LEU A 222 -48.74 -21.06 48.79
N GLU A 223 -47.70 -21.90 48.77
CA GLU A 223 -47.79 -23.29 48.33
C GLU A 223 -48.55 -24.16 49.34
N ARG A 224 -48.42 -23.86 50.64
CA ARG A 224 -49.19 -24.52 51.72
C ARG A 224 -50.64 -24.03 51.82
N GLY A 225 -50.95 -22.86 51.26
CA GLY A 225 -52.29 -22.25 51.25
C GLY A 225 -53.14 -22.58 50.02
N ARG A 226 -52.65 -23.43 49.10
CA ARG A 226 -53.38 -23.79 47.88
C ARG A 226 -54.38 -24.93 48.16
N PRO A 227 -55.70 -24.69 48.19
CA PRO A 227 -56.66 -25.77 48.31
C PRO A 227 -56.62 -26.63 47.05
N SER A 228 -56.44 -27.94 47.24
CA SER A 228 -56.55 -28.97 46.21
C SER A 228 -57.99 -29.02 45.71
N HIS A 229 -58.20 -28.52 44.49
CA HIS A 229 -59.41 -28.76 43.70
C HIS A 229 -59.13 -29.83 42.64
#